data_AF-A0A9K3D6G0-F1
#
_entry.id   AF-A0A9K3D6G0-F1
#
_cell.length_a   1.000
_cell.length_b   1.000
_cell.length_c   1.000
_cell.angle_alpha   90.00
_cell.angle_beta   90.00
_cell.angle_gamma   90.00
#
_symmetry.space_group_name_H-M   'P 1'
#
loop_
_entity.id
_entity.type
_entity.pdbx_description
1 polymer ?
#
loop_
_entity_poly.entity_id
_entity_poly.type
_entity_poly.pdbx_seq_one_letter_code
_entity_poly.pdbx_strand_id
1 'polypeptide(L)'
;GAVHYGSNPSVIKARVSRFTYGVSHGSTFDPSNPVHMKHESRKVYDDKAKVHRLQRLFDPFIRVGEQVAVDHTVTMDYSPVYDDQSVLGVQMYHCDFIPTFSDEEGVTLLGEKVCVGIPNLGERGIKAVMHFGDTEIRMQVIPDDPNCPPKDTTVKFSCK
;
A
#
# COMPACT_ATOMS: atom_id res chain seq x y z
N GLY A 1 25.87 -21.64 35.80
CA GLY A 1 26.76 -21.23 34.71
C GLY A 1 25.99 -20.27 33.83
N ALA A 2 26.43 -19.01 33.77
CA ALA A 2 25.78 -17.95 33.02
C ALA A 2 25.90 -18.19 31.51
N VAL A 3 24.80 -17.98 30.77
CA VAL A 3 24.84 -17.75 29.32
C VAL A 3 24.18 -16.41 29.06
N HIS A 4 24.98 -15.34 29.16
CA HIS A 4 24.65 -14.03 28.64
C HIS A 4 24.84 -14.06 27.11
N TYR A 5 23.83 -14.48 26.36
CA TYR A 5 23.67 -13.98 24.99
C TYR A 5 22.81 -12.73 25.07
N GLY A 6 23.46 -11.60 25.38
CA GLY A 6 22.90 -10.29 25.10
C GLY A 6 22.84 -10.15 23.58
N SER A 7 21.71 -10.53 22.98
CA SER A 7 21.36 -10.10 21.63
C SER A 7 21.33 -8.58 21.68
N ASN A 8 22.40 -7.95 21.23
CA ASN A 8 22.45 -6.52 21.01
C ASN A 8 21.45 -6.28 19.86
N PRO A 9 20.25 -5.70 20.10
CA PRO A 9 19.23 -5.56 19.05
C PRO A 9 19.69 -4.62 17.93
N SER A 10 20.75 -3.85 18.20
CA SER A 10 21.36 -2.83 17.37
C SER A 10 22.22 -3.35 16.19
N VAL A 11 22.27 -4.67 15.93
CA VAL A 11 23.13 -5.27 14.88
C VAL A 11 22.34 -5.87 13.71
N ILE A 12 21.01 -5.74 13.66
CA ILE A 12 20.28 -6.07 12.43
C ILE A 12 20.34 -4.84 11.52
N LYS A 13 21.26 -4.81 10.56
CA LYS A 13 21.35 -3.68 9.60
C LYS A 13 20.29 -3.74 8.50
N ALA A 14 19.75 -4.94 8.24
CA ALA A 14 18.67 -5.18 7.30
C ALA A 14 17.99 -6.53 7.62
N ARG A 15 16.73 -6.66 7.25
CA ARG A 15 15.95 -7.90 7.33
C ARG A 15 15.44 -8.29 5.94
N VAL A 16 15.25 -9.57 5.69
CA VAL A 16 14.60 -10.04 4.47
C VAL A 16 13.10 -10.07 4.73
N SER A 17 12.32 -9.36 3.91
CA SER A 17 10.86 -9.33 4.06
C SER A 17 10.26 -10.70 3.81
N ARG A 18 9.47 -11.22 4.77
CA ARG A 18 8.78 -12.50 4.63
C ARG A 18 7.60 -12.44 3.67
N PHE A 19 7.01 -11.26 3.50
CA PHE A 19 5.82 -11.05 2.69
C PHE A 19 6.03 -9.88 1.73
N THR A 20 5.27 -9.85 0.66
CA THR A 20 5.01 -8.63 -0.10
C THR A 20 3.97 -7.82 0.67
N TYR A 21 4.25 -6.54 0.88
CA TYR A 21 3.33 -5.59 1.50
C TYR A 21 2.98 -4.52 0.49
N GLY A 22 1.70 -4.16 0.40
CA GLY A 22 1.25 -3.20 -0.58
C GLY A 22 -0.18 -2.75 -0.37
N VAL A 23 -0.71 -2.04 -1.37
CA VAL A 23 -2.06 -1.50 -1.34
C VAL A 23 -2.83 -1.85 -2.59
N SER A 24 -4.15 -1.76 -2.49
CA SER A 24 -5.05 -1.89 -3.63
C SER A 24 -5.32 -0.52 -4.24
N HIS A 25 -5.16 -0.39 -5.56
CA HIS A 25 -5.54 0.82 -6.30
C HIS A 25 -6.31 0.48 -7.59
N GLY A 26 -6.96 1.49 -8.16
CA GLY A 26 -7.66 1.37 -9.44
C GLY A 26 -7.06 2.32 -10.47
N SER A 27 -6.73 1.80 -11.65
CA SER A 27 -6.10 2.58 -12.72
C SER A 27 -6.94 2.59 -13.99
N THR A 28 -6.84 3.68 -14.76
CA THR A 28 -7.39 3.71 -16.12
C THR A 28 -6.68 2.65 -16.95
N PHE A 29 -7.44 1.90 -17.74
CA PHE A 29 -6.84 0.91 -18.61
C PHE A 29 -5.93 1.59 -19.63
N ASP A 30 -4.73 1.06 -19.78
CA ASP A 30 -3.69 1.60 -20.64
C ASP A 30 -3.21 0.48 -21.57
N PRO A 31 -3.52 0.54 -22.88
CA PRO A 31 -3.12 -0.50 -23.83
C PRO A 31 -1.60 -0.53 -24.08
N SER A 32 -0.85 0.50 -23.68
CA SER A 32 0.61 0.50 -23.77
C SER A 32 1.28 -0.21 -22.59
N ASN A 33 0.55 -0.41 -21.49
CA ASN A 33 1.05 -1.10 -20.31
C ASN A 33 0.92 -2.63 -20.49
N PRO A 34 2.03 -3.41 -20.46
CA PRO A 34 1.99 -4.86 -20.68
C PRO A 34 1.15 -5.61 -19.63
N VAL A 35 1.16 -5.15 -18.37
CA VAL A 35 0.37 -5.74 -17.29
C VAL A 35 -1.12 -5.52 -17.58
N HIS A 36 -1.49 -4.31 -18.00
CA HIS A 36 -2.87 -4.02 -18.36
C HIS A 36 -3.32 -4.89 -19.53
N MET A 37 -2.55 -4.94 -20.62
CA MET A 37 -2.88 -5.77 -21.79
C MET A 37 -3.02 -7.26 -21.45
N LYS A 38 -2.14 -7.81 -20.61
CA LYS A 38 -2.24 -9.20 -20.14
C LYS A 38 -3.56 -9.49 -19.40
N HIS A 39 -4.16 -8.47 -18.80
CA HIS A 39 -5.39 -8.56 -18.02
C HIS A 39 -6.55 -7.77 -18.65
N GLU A 40 -6.58 -7.65 -19.97
CA GLU A 40 -7.65 -6.97 -20.70
C GLU A 40 -9.04 -7.53 -20.40
N SER A 41 -9.16 -8.84 -20.17
CA SER A 41 -10.44 -9.48 -19.80
C SER A 41 -11.00 -9.03 -18.44
N ARG A 42 -10.18 -8.40 -17.60
CA ARG A 42 -10.59 -7.83 -16.31
C ARG A 42 -11.01 -6.35 -16.38
N LYS A 43 -11.02 -5.75 -17.57
CA LYS A 43 -11.51 -4.38 -17.77
C LYS A 43 -12.95 -4.26 -17.32
N VAL A 44 -13.23 -3.21 -16.54
CA VAL A 44 -14.59 -2.79 -16.22
C VAL A 44 -14.81 -1.42 -16.84
N TYR A 45 -15.94 -1.21 -17.49
CA TYR A 45 -16.32 0.12 -17.97
C TYR A 45 -16.81 0.96 -16.79
N ASP A 46 -16.21 2.12 -16.61
CA ASP A 46 -16.58 3.09 -15.58
C ASP A 46 -17.53 4.12 -16.18
N ASP A 47 -18.82 4.02 -15.84
CA ASP A 47 -19.85 4.92 -16.37
C ASP A 47 -19.67 6.37 -15.95
N LYS A 48 -19.00 6.63 -14.83
CA LYS A 48 -18.80 7.97 -14.30
C LYS A 48 -17.62 8.65 -14.98
N ALA A 49 -16.51 7.93 -15.15
CA ALA A 49 -15.32 8.44 -15.82
C ALA A 49 -15.34 8.26 -17.35
N LYS A 50 -16.31 7.51 -17.90
CA LYS A 50 -16.44 7.17 -19.34
C LYS A 50 -15.19 6.51 -19.92
N VAL A 51 -14.51 5.68 -19.13
CA VAL A 51 -13.28 4.97 -19.53
C VAL A 51 -13.29 3.53 -19.03
N HIS A 52 -12.52 2.66 -19.69
CA HIS A 52 -12.23 1.34 -19.14
C HIS A 52 -11.18 1.44 -18.04
N ARG A 53 -11.34 0.66 -16.97
CA ARG A 53 -10.43 0.63 -15.82
C ARG A 53 -10.08 -0.80 -15.43
N LEU A 54 -8.94 -0.93 -14.78
CA LEU A 54 -8.62 -2.10 -13.95
C LEU A 54 -8.81 -1.71 -12.49
N GLN A 55 -9.55 -2.55 -11.78
CA GLN A 55 -9.78 -2.38 -10.35
C GLN A 55 -8.93 -3.39 -9.58
N ARG A 56 -8.59 -3.02 -8.35
CA ARG A 56 -7.86 -3.87 -7.40
C ARG A 56 -6.46 -4.27 -7.86
N LEU A 57 -5.80 -3.42 -8.63
CA LEU A 57 -4.37 -3.60 -8.92
C LEU A 57 -3.60 -3.54 -7.59
N PHE A 58 -2.66 -4.45 -7.43
CA PHE A 58 -1.80 -4.49 -6.25
C PHE A 58 -0.55 -3.64 -6.52
N ASP A 59 -0.28 -2.69 -5.64
CA ASP A 59 0.91 -1.84 -5.69
C ASP A 59 1.85 -2.18 -4.52
N PRO A 60 2.98 -2.88 -4.77
CA PRO A 60 3.86 -3.35 -3.71
C PRO A 60 4.77 -2.23 -3.20
N PHE A 61 4.69 -1.95 -1.90
CA PHE A 61 5.63 -1.09 -1.19
C PHE A 61 6.95 -1.82 -0.94
N ILE A 62 6.87 -3.10 -0.57
CA ILE A 62 8.00 -4.00 -0.37
C ILE A 62 7.63 -5.37 -0.91
N ARG A 63 8.58 -6.08 -1.53
CA ARG A 63 8.38 -7.43 -2.05
C ARG A 63 8.89 -8.50 -1.09
N VAL A 64 8.27 -9.69 -1.16
CA VAL A 64 8.83 -10.89 -0.52
C VAL A 64 10.29 -11.11 -0.96
N GLY A 65 11.16 -11.41 -0.01
CA GLY A 65 12.59 -11.59 -0.25
C GLY A 65 13.41 -10.29 -0.34
N GLU A 66 12.79 -9.12 -0.29
CA GLU A 66 13.48 -7.84 -0.36
C GLU A 66 14.24 -7.54 0.94
N GLN A 67 15.45 -6.97 0.84
CA GLN A 67 16.20 -6.52 2.00
C GLN A 67 15.70 -5.14 2.44
N VAL A 68 15.16 -5.07 3.64
CA VAL A 68 14.56 -3.89 4.25
C VAL A 68 15.44 -3.43 5.40
N ALA A 69 15.88 -2.17 5.38
CA ALA A 69 16.60 -1.60 6.51
C ALA A 69 15.71 -1.53 7.76
N VAL A 70 16.32 -1.45 8.94
CA VAL A 70 15.56 -1.14 10.17
C VAL A 70 14.98 0.28 10.04
N ASP A 71 13.74 0.44 10.52
CA ASP A 71 12.96 1.69 10.43
C ASP A 71 12.80 2.23 9.00
N HIS A 72 12.80 1.33 8.01
CA HIS A 72 12.62 1.70 6.62
C HIS A 72 11.21 2.26 6.36
N THR A 73 11.15 3.25 5.47
CA THR A 73 9.90 3.90 5.08
C THR A 73 9.82 3.95 3.56
N VAL A 74 8.68 3.53 3.01
CA VAL A 74 8.36 3.61 1.58
C VAL A 74 7.17 4.56 1.41
N THR A 75 7.25 5.47 0.45
CA THR A 75 6.18 6.42 0.13
C THR A 75 5.73 6.23 -1.31
N MET A 76 4.41 6.26 -1.52
CA MET A 76 3.79 6.24 -2.84
C MET A 76 2.70 7.30 -2.92
N ASP A 77 2.58 7.92 -4.09
CA ASP A 77 1.60 8.97 -4.38
C ASP A 77 0.38 8.37 -5.09
N TYR A 78 -0.81 8.76 -4.64
CA TYR A 78 -2.08 8.36 -5.26
C TYR A 78 -2.95 9.57 -5.53
N SER A 79 -3.70 9.50 -6.62
CA SER A 79 -4.64 10.55 -7.04
C SER A 79 -6.08 10.04 -7.04
N PRO A 80 -7.07 10.94 -6.95
CA PRO A 80 -8.47 10.58 -7.07
C PRO A 80 -8.76 9.92 -8.41
N VAL A 81 -9.71 8.98 -8.40
CA VAL A 81 -10.21 8.37 -9.63
C VAL A 81 -11.20 9.32 -10.32
N TYR A 82 -11.95 10.10 -9.54
CA TYR A 82 -12.98 11.01 -10.05
C TYR A 82 -12.72 12.47 -9.65
N ASP A 83 -13.14 13.38 -10.53
CA ASP A 83 -13.00 14.83 -10.35
C ASP A 83 -13.82 15.37 -9.17
N ASP A 84 -14.90 14.70 -8.80
CA ASP A 84 -15.81 15.08 -7.71
C ASP A 84 -15.58 14.28 -6.41
N GLN A 85 -14.52 13.47 -6.35
CA GLN A 85 -14.21 12.63 -5.19
C GLN A 85 -13.76 13.48 -3.99
N SER A 86 -14.43 13.38 -2.85
CA SER A 86 -14.08 14.13 -1.63
C SER A 86 -13.30 13.32 -0.59
N VAL A 87 -13.13 12.01 -0.83
CA VAL A 87 -12.45 11.07 0.07
C VAL A 87 -11.59 10.11 -0.73
N LEU A 88 -10.34 9.93 -0.29
CA LEU A 88 -9.46 8.86 -0.75
C LEU A 88 -9.25 7.82 0.35
N GLY A 89 -9.22 6.56 -0.05
CA GLY A 89 -9.11 5.44 0.87
C GLY A 89 -8.04 4.45 0.44
N VAL A 90 -7.19 4.06 1.37
CA VAL A 90 -6.09 3.11 1.17
C VAL A 90 -6.31 1.88 2.04
N GLN A 91 -6.08 0.70 1.48
CA GLN A 91 -6.18 -0.59 2.19
C GLN A 91 -4.85 -1.32 2.06
N MET A 92 -4.30 -1.75 3.19
CA MET A 92 -3.05 -2.49 3.24
C MET A 92 -3.30 -3.98 3.04
N TYR A 93 -2.41 -4.65 2.32
CA TYR A 93 -2.48 -6.08 2.07
C TYR A 93 -1.11 -6.72 2.23
N HIS A 94 -1.10 -8.04 2.47
CA HIS A 94 0.11 -8.85 2.38
C HIS A 94 -0.13 -10.22 1.75
N CYS A 95 0.92 -10.81 1.20
CA CYS A 95 0.98 -12.18 0.70
C CYS A 95 2.43 -12.69 0.63
N ASP A 96 2.63 -13.99 0.45
CA ASP A 96 3.94 -14.65 0.36
C ASP A 96 4.49 -14.78 -1.08
N PHE A 97 3.88 -14.07 -2.03
CA PHE A 97 4.30 -13.99 -3.44
C PHE A 97 4.20 -12.53 -3.94
N ILE A 98 4.43 -12.28 -5.23
CA ILE A 98 4.25 -10.95 -5.85
C ILE A 98 2.94 -10.97 -6.66
N PRO A 99 1.83 -10.42 -6.13
CA PRO A 99 0.53 -10.46 -6.78
C PRO A 99 0.42 -9.35 -7.82
N THR A 100 -0.48 -9.53 -8.79
CA THR A 100 -0.87 -8.45 -9.71
C THR A 100 -2.12 -7.73 -9.20
N PHE A 101 -3.01 -8.45 -8.52
CA PHE A 101 -4.25 -7.92 -7.97
C PHE A 101 -4.44 -8.28 -6.50
N SER A 102 -5.12 -7.40 -5.77
CA SER A 102 -5.39 -7.59 -4.34
C SER A 102 -6.50 -8.58 -4.04
N ASP A 103 -7.15 -9.13 -5.06
CA ASP A 103 -8.17 -10.19 -4.95
C ASP A 103 -7.67 -11.56 -5.39
N GLU A 104 -6.35 -11.72 -5.61
CA GLU A 104 -5.73 -13.01 -5.84
C GLU A 104 -5.76 -13.89 -4.58
N GLU A 105 -5.87 -15.21 -4.78
CA GLU A 105 -5.85 -16.17 -3.69
C GLU A 105 -4.53 -16.07 -2.89
N GLY A 106 -4.63 -16.04 -1.56
CA GLY A 106 -3.49 -15.85 -0.67
C GLY A 106 -3.17 -14.39 -0.33
N VAL A 107 -3.79 -13.40 -1.00
CA VAL A 107 -3.70 -11.99 -0.61
C VAL A 107 -4.65 -11.70 0.54
N THR A 108 -4.09 -11.18 1.64
CA THR A 108 -4.81 -10.95 2.90
C THR A 108 -4.82 -9.46 3.24
N LEU A 109 -6.01 -8.94 3.59
CA LEU A 109 -6.19 -7.57 4.06
C LEU A 109 -5.56 -7.40 5.45
N LEU A 110 -4.80 -6.32 5.65
CA LEU A 110 -4.21 -5.94 6.92
C LEU A 110 -4.86 -4.68 7.47
N GLY A 111 -5.37 -4.77 8.69
CA GLY A 111 -5.97 -3.64 9.41
C GLY A 111 -7.22 -3.09 8.72
N GLU A 112 -7.59 -1.88 9.12
CA GLU A 112 -8.75 -1.18 8.58
C GLU A 112 -8.36 -0.26 7.41
N LYS A 113 -9.34 0.03 6.55
CA LYS A 113 -9.20 1.01 5.48
C LYS A 113 -8.96 2.41 6.05
N VAL A 114 -7.89 3.07 5.63
CA VAL A 114 -7.57 4.45 6.02
C VAL A 114 -8.18 5.40 5.01
N CYS A 115 -9.09 6.27 5.46
CA CYS A 115 -9.80 7.24 4.61
C CYS A 115 -9.48 8.69 5.01
N VAL A 116 -8.97 9.50 4.09
CA VAL A 116 -8.72 10.93 4.29
C VAL A 116 -9.65 11.76 3.40
N GLY A 117 -10.05 12.93 3.91
CA GLY A 117 -10.74 13.92 3.09
C GLY A 117 -9.74 14.60 2.14
N ILE A 118 -10.22 14.98 0.97
CA ILE A 118 -9.47 15.76 -0.02
C ILE A 118 -10.32 16.94 -0.49
N PRO A 119 -9.71 18.06 -0.91
CA PRO A 119 -10.48 19.21 -1.37
C PRO A 119 -11.19 18.92 -2.70
N ASN A 120 -12.18 19.74 -3.03
CA ASN A 120 -12.88 19.64 -4.33
C ASN A 120 -12.03 20.21 -5.48
N LEU A 121 -11.11 21.14 -5.20
CA LEU A 121 -10.27 21.82 -6.18
C LEU A 121 -8.83 21.93 -5.65
N GLY A 122 -7.85 22.05 -6.55
CA GLY A 122 -6.43 22.18 -6.20
C GLY A 122 -5.71 20.84 -6.11
N GLU A 123 -4.78 20.72 -5.16
CA GLU A 123 -4.00 19.50 -4.91
C GLU A 123 -4.88 18.45 -4.22
N ARG A 124 -5.17 17.36 -4.93
CA ARG A 124 -6.14 16.34 -4.49
C ARG A 124 -5.54 14.95 -4.30
N GLY A 125 -4.22 14.84 -4.40
CA GLY A 125 -3.50 13.60 -4.18
C GLY A 125 -3.28 13.32 -2.69
N ILE A 126 -2.76 12.12 -2.43
CA ILE A 126 -2.33 11.67 -1.11
C ILE A 126 -0.97 10.98 -1.25
N LYS A 127 -0.21 11.03 -0.17
CA LYS A 127 0.97 10.19 0.08
C LYS A 127 0.59 9.10 1.04
N ALA A 128 0.70 7.85 0.60
CA ALA A 128 0.68 6.70 1.48
C ALA A 128 2.11 6.36 1.87
N VAL A 129 2.38 6.37 3.18
CA VAL A 129 3.69 6.16 3.78
C VAL A 129 3.61 4.90 4.63
N MET A 130 4.35 3.86 4.26
CA MET A 130 4.44 2.62 5.02
C MET A 130 5.77 2.58 5.77
N HIS A 131 5.68 2.56 7.10
CA HIS A 131 6.81 2.45 8.01
C HIS A 131 6.95 1.00 8.49
N PHE A 132 8.16 0.48 8.37
CA PHE A 132 8.52 -0.89 8.70
C PHE A 132 9.38 -0.90 9.96
N GLY A 133 8.72 -0.86 11.12
CA GLY A 133 9.39 -0.95 12.43
C GLY A 133 9.72 -2.39 12.83
N ASP A 134 10.24 -2.58 14.05
CA ASP A 134 10.68 -3.90 14.54
C ASP A 134 9.53 -4.91 14.62
N THR A 135 8.45 -4.59 15.34
CA THR A 135 7.31 -5.49 15.60
C THR A 135 5.99 -5.00 14.99
N GLU A 136 6.01 -3.89 14.27
CA GLU A 136 4.81 -3.28 13.69
C GLU A 136 5.07 -2.70 12.29
N ILE A 137 4.01 -2.71 11.50
CA ILE A 137 3.93 -1.95 10.25
C ILE A 137 2.89 -0.86 10.45
N ARG A 138 3.27 0.39 10.18
CA ARG A 138 2.38 1.55 10.26
C ARG A 138 2.17 2.11 8.87
N MET A 139 0.92 2.40 8.53
CA MET A 139 0.58 3.13 7.32
C MET A 139 0.03 4.50 7.70
N GLN A 140 0.64 5.55 7.19
CA GLN A 140 0.16 6.92 7.28
C GLN A 140 -0.31 7.38 5.90
N VAL A 141 -1.46 8.03 5.83
CA VAL A 141 -2.01 8.64 4.63
C VAL A 141 -2.06 10.15 4.86
N ILE A 142 -1.32 10.88 4.04
CA ILE A 142 -1.12 12.32 4.13
C ILE A 142 -1.71 12.97 2.88
N PRO A 143 -2.79 13.75 2.97
CA PRO A 143 -3.25 14.57 1.85
C PRO A 143 -2.18 15.55 1.38
N ASP A 144 -2.14 15.82 0.07
CA ASP A 144 -1.26 16.85 -0.47
C ASP A 144 -1.68 18.25 0.03
N ASP A 145 -2.98 18.50 0.16
CA ASP A 145 -3.51 19.73 0.76
C ASP A 145 -3.25 19.75 2.29
N PRO A 146 -2.46 20.73 2.81
CA PRO A 146 -2.13 20.80 4.23
C PRO A 146 -3.32 21.13 5.14
N ASN A 147 -4.44 21.58 4.59
CA ASN A 147 -5.67 21.82 5.36
C ASN A 147 -6.46 20.54 5.62
N CYS A 148 -6.13 19.45 4.92
CA CYS A 148 -6.77 18.16 5.12
C CYS A 148 -5.96 17.34 6.15
N PRO A 149 -6.58 16.88 7.25
CA PRO A 149 -5.85 16.19 8.30
C PRO A 149 -5.36 14.80 7.83
N PRO A 150 -4.11 14.42 8.12
CA PRO A 150 -3.61 13.07 7.85
C PRO A 150 -4.30 12.05 8.75
N LYS A 151 -4.26 10.78 8.33
CA LYS A 151 -4.69 9.65 9.16
C LYS A 151 -3.69 8.51 9.08
N ASP A 152 -3.61 7.71 10.12
CA ASP A 152 -2.76 6.52 10.14
C ASP A 152 -3.45 5.32 10.76
N THR A 153 -2.91 4.14 10.45
CA THR A 153 -3.27 2.87 11.05
C THR A 153 -2.00 2.08 11.35
N THR A 154 -2.02 1.29 12.40
CA THR A 154 -0.88 0.47 12.82
C THR A 154 -1.32 -0.99 12.93
N VAL A 155 -0.59 -1.86 12.27
CA VAL A 155 -0.77 -3.30 12.34
C VAL A 155 0.40 -3.89 13.13
N LYS A 156 0.07 -4.45 14.29
CA LYS A 156 1.03 -5.11 15.17
C LYS A 156 1.13 -6.58 14.84
N PHE A 157 2.35 -7.08 14.67
CA PHE A 157 2.60 -8.50 14.53
C PHE A 157 2.87 -9.07 15.91
N SER A 158 1.93 -9.82 16.45
CA SER A 158 2.19 -10.65 17.62
C SER A 158 2.96 -11.89 17.15
N CYS A 159 4.21 -12.03 17.59
CA CYS A 159 4.89 -13.33 17.56
C CYS A 159 4.04 -14.29 18.41
N LYS A 160 3.36 -15.23 17.75
CA LYS A 160 2.85 -16.44 18.39
C LYS A 160 3.88 -17.54 18.24
#